data_AF-A0A8T3YKL0-F1
#
_entry.id   AF-A0A8T3YKL0-F1
#
_cell.length_a   1.000
_cell.length_b   1.000
_cell.length_c   1.000
_cell.angle_alpha   90.00
_cell.angle_beta   90.00
_cell.angle_gamma   90.00
#
_symmetry.space_group_name_H-M   'P 1'
#
loop_
_entity.id
_entity.type
_entity.pdbx_description
1 polymer ?
#
loop_
_entity_poly.entity_id
_entity_poly.type
_entity_poly.pdbx_seq_one_letter_code
_entity_poly.pdbx_strand_id
1 'polypeptide(L)' 'MPVEYGEFKGNKVMTLKRDENDRYPFTFGKGKAKLIVENFEDIKKFAEEQ' A
#
# COMPACT_ATOMS: atom_id res chain seq x y z
N MET A 1 -2.51 -9.56 10.56
CA MET A 1 -1.51 -8.46 10.37
C MET A 1 -1.83 -7.71 9.07
N PRO A 2 -1.87 -6.37 9.05
CA PRO A 2 -2.39 -5.61 7.89
C PRO A 2 -1.38 -5.42 6.75
N VAL A 3 -0.14 -5.92 6.87
CA VAL A 3 0.89 -5.77 5.82
C VAL A 3 1.43 -7.14 5.42
N GLU A 4 1.38 -7.45 4.14
CA GLU A 4 1.91 -8.67 3.55
C GLU A 4 2.88 -8.35 2.40
N TYR A 5 3.98 -9.09 2.32
CA TYR A 5 4.91 -9.05 1.19
C TYR A 5 4.66 -10.25 0.29
N GLY A 6 4.73 -10.04 -1.02
CA GLY A 6 4.54 -11.09 -2.00
C GLY A 6 5.29 -10.85 -3.29
N GLU A 7 4.99 -11.67 -4.29
CA GLU A 7 5.57 -11.60 -5.62
C GLU A 7 4.47 -11.67 -6.68
N PHE A 8 4.54 -10.80 -7.67
CA PHE A 8 3.66 -10.81 -8.83
C PHE A 8 4.49 -10.69 -10.10
N LYS A 9 4.45 -11.74 -10.94
CA LYS A 9 5.22 -11.81 -12.20
C LYS A 9 6.70 -11.46 -12.01
N GLY A 10 7.38 -12.05 -11.02
CA GLY A 10 8.80 -11.79 -10.74
C GLY A 10 9.08 -10.49 -9.97
N ASN A 11 8.07 -9.68 -9.68
CA ASN A 11 8.23 -8.39 -9.03
C ASN A 11 7.73 -8.43 -7.57
N LYS A 12 8.53 -7.88 -6.65
CA LYS A 12 8.13 -7.71 -5.25
C LYS A 12 6.97 -6.74 -5.12
N VAL A 13 5.92 -7.16 -4.42
CA VAL A 13 4.74 -6.36 -4.11
C VAL A 13 4.49 -6.36 -2.60
N MET A 14 3.79 -5.33 -2.14
CA MET A 14 3.29 -5.20 -0.77
C MET A 14 1.78 -5.02 -0.83
N THR A 15 1.07 -5.69 0.08
CA THR A 15 -0.38 -5.65 0.22
C THR A 15 -0.73 -5.08 1.57
N LEU A 16 -1.54 -4.02 1.58
CA LEU A 16 -2.13 -3.44 2.77
C LEU A 16 -3.59 -3.90 2.89
N LYS A 17 -3.92 -4.55 4.00
CA LYS A 17 -5.26 -5.02 4.32
C LYS A 17 -5.86 -4.18 5.44
N ARG A 18 -7.16 -3.90 5.36
CA ARG A 18 -7.91 -3.22 6.44
C ARG A 18 -8.11 -4.15 7.65
N ASP A 19 -8.34 -5.42 7.36
CA ASP A 19 -8.51 -6.51 8.31
C ASP A 19 -8.12 -7.86 7.67
N GLU A 20 -8.22 -8.96 8.41
CA GLU A 20 -7.78 -10.27 7.92
C GLU A 20 -8.66 -10.86 6.80
N ASN A 21 -9.90 -10.37 6.66
CA ASN A 21 -10.88 -10.82 5.68
C ASN A 21 -11.09 -9.80 4.55
N ASP A 22 -10.18 -8.83 4.41
CA ASP A 22 -10.29 -7.78 3.41
C ASP A 22 -10.36 -8.37 2.00
N ARG A 23 -11.53 -8.22 1.36
CA ARG A 23 -11.80 -8.73 0.01
C ARG A 23 -11.16 -7.87 -1.08
N TYR A 24 -10.80 -6.63 -0.76
CA TYR A 24 -10.26 -5.67 -1.72
C TYR A 24 -9.02 -4.97 -1.16
N PRO A 25 -7.96 -5.74 -0.88
CA PRO A 25 -6.76 -5.18 -0.28
C PRO A 25 -6.01 -4.31 -1.29
N PHE A 26 -5.25 -3.36 -0.76
CA PHE A 26 -4.46 -2.45 -1.59
C PHE A 26 -3.07 -3.01 -1.84
N THR A 27 -2.82 -3.52 -3.05
CA THR A 27 -1.52 -4.09 -3.45
C THR A 27 -0.75 -3.18 -4.39
N PHE A 28 0.54 -3.00 -4.12
CA PHE A 28 1.42 -2.17 -4.94
C PHE A 28 2.88 -2.65 -4.94
N GLY A 29 3.57 -2.40 -6.05
CA GLY A 29 4.99 -2.73 -6.21
C GLY A 29 5.92 -1.62 -5.68
N LYS A 30 7.23 -1.89 -5.70
CA LYS A 30 8.27 -0.96 -5.24
C LYS A 30 8.21 0.44 -5.85
N GLY A 31 7.86 0.58 -7.12
CA GLY A 31 7.78 1.90 -7.77
C GLY A 31 6.73 2.81 -7.12
N LYS A 32 5.52 2.27 -6.92
CA LYS A 32 4.44 2.96 -6.21
C LYS A 32 4.80 3.20 -4.73
N ALA A 33 5.50 2.25 -4.10
CA ALA A 33 5.94 2.41 -2.72
C ALA A 33 6.88 3.62 -2.54
N LYS A 34 7.83 3.82 -3.46
CA LYS A 34 8.71 5.00 -3.45
C LYS A 34 7.92 6.30 -3.60
N LEU A 35 7.00 6.34 -4.57
CA LEU A 35 6.17 7.52 -4.81
C LEU A 35 5.32 7.88 -3.57
N ILE A 36 4.78 6.88 -2.87
CA ILE A 36 4.05 7.08 -1.61
C ILE A 36 4.96 7.68 -0.54
N VAL A 37 6.18 7.17 -0.39
CA VAL A 37 7.15 7.70 0.59
C VAL A 37 7.55 9.14 0.26
N GLU A 38 7.82 9.43 -1.01
CA GLU A 38 8.18 10.77 -1.49
C GLU A 38 7.08 11.81 -1.25
N ASN A 39 5.81 11.39 -1.25
CA ASN A 39 4.65 12.27 -1.09
C ASN A 39 3.87 11.98 0.21
N PHE A 40 4.51 11.36 1.20
CA PHE A 40 3.82 10.83 2.38
C PHE A 40 3.06 11.90 3.15
N GLU A 41 3.65 13.08 3.32
CA GLU A 41 3.03 14.20 4.04
C GLU A 41 1.75 14.69 3.37
N ASP A 42 1.75 14.81 2.04
CA ASP A 42 0.57 15.27 1.31
C ASP A 42 -0.52 14.19 1.26
N ILE A 43 -0.13 12.92 1.11
CA ILE A 43 -1.05 11.78 1.22
C ILE A 43 -1.70 11.75 2.61
N LYS A 44 -0.91 11.99 3.66
CA LYS A 44 -1.41 12.01 5.03
C LYS A 44 -2.44 13.13 5.23
N LYS A 45 -2.15 14.35 4.78
CA LYS A 45 -3.11 15.47 4.81
C LYS A 45 -4.39 15.12 4.06
N PHE A 46 -4.27 14.61 2.84
CA PHE A 46 -5.41 14.19 2.03
C PHE A 46 -6.26 13.10 2.71
N ALA A 47 -5.64 12.17 3.44
CA ALA A 47 -6.35 11.11 4.16
C ALA A 47 -7.09 11.63 5.41
N GLU A 48 -6.68 12.77 5.96
CA GLU A 48 -7.29 13.41 7.13
C GLU A 48 -8.35 14.47 6.75
N GLU A 49 -8.37 14.92 5.49
CA GLU A 49 -9.40 15.81 4.95
C GLU A 49 -10.77 15.09 4.89
N GLN A 50 -11.82 15.78 5.39
CA GLN A 50 -13.20 15.29 5.49
C GLN A 50 -14.00 15.54 4.22
#